data_AF-A0A560F036-F1
#
_entry.id   AF-A0A560F036-F1
#
_cell.length_a   1.000
_cell.length_b   1.000
_cell.length_c   1.000
_cell.angle_alpha   90.00
_cell.angle_beta   90.00
_cell.angle_gamma   90.00
#
_symmetry.space_group_name_H-M   'P 1'
#
loop_
_entity.id
_entity.type
_entity.pdbx_description
1 polymer ?
#
loop_
_entity_poly.entity_id
_entity_poly.type
_entity_poly.pdbx_seq_one_letter_code
_entity_poly.pdbx_strand_id
1 'polypeptide(L)'
;MKSHLPANPSKGAYALLFRRYGYGVPDLQRARRSASNALTLIVQDEITPYGLSEKTGGDVHKELRLFELPWPVEELRKLGSALVTLRVTLSSFVAPNPSEASRGSRYRYASHNLRFKLNRAGENVQQFLARITRLAEPVDGPPNEEDDSWTFGSTRRDVGSLHIDQLTCRASDLARRNLLAVHPVAGWWKNKKLLEKTLPMVRFALIIEIDASELETKLYTEVATSITALAKAQIIVG
;
A
#
# COMPACT_ATOMS: atom_id res chain seq x y z
N MET A 1 -9.24 -6.67 23.41
CA MET A 1 -9.56 -6.01 22.12
C MET A 1 -10.17 -6.98 21.10
N LYS A 2 -9.47 -8.05 20.69
CA LYS A 2 -10.00 -9.04 19.73
C LYS A 2 -11.23 -9.83 20.23
N SER A 3 -11.49 -9.85 21.54
CA SER A 3 -12.69 -10.43 22.17
C SER A 3 -14.03 -9.82 21.72
N HIS A 4 -14.01 -8.65 21.07
CA HIS A 4 -15.21 -8.05 20.48
C HIS A 4 -15.53 -8.54 19.05
N LEU A 5 -14.68 -9.39 18.47
CA LEU A 5 -14.91 -9.98 17.15
C LEU A 5 -15.63 -11.33 17.32
N PRO A 6 -16.52 -11.70 16.38
CA PRO A 6 -17.07 -13.05 16.32
C PRO A 6 -15.97 -14.06 15.96
N ALA A 7 -16.22 -15.36 16.19
CA ALA A 7 -15.23 -16.42 15.97
C ALA A 7 -14.63 -16.42 14.55
N ASN A 8 -15.45 -16.15 13.53
CA ASN A 8 -15.03 -15.95 12.15
C ASN A 8 -15.42 -14.52 11.71
N PRO A 9 -14.55 -13.51 11.93
CA PRO A 9 -14.88 -12.13 11.62
C PRO A 9 -14.88 -11.89 10.11
N SER A 10 -16.01 -11.41 9.59
CA SER A 10 -16.02 -10.78 8.27
C SER A 10 -15.23 -9.47 8.30
N LYS A 11 -14.78 -8.98 7.14
CA LYS A 11 -14.07 -7.68 7.02
C LYS A 11 -14.88 -6.53 7.66
N GLY A 12 -16.21 -6.62 7.62
CA GLY A 12 -17.12 -5.65 8.26
C GLY A 12 -17.06 -5.64 9.79
N ALA A 13 -16.76 -6.76 10.45
CA ALA A 13 -16.72 -6.88 11.91
C ALA A 13 -15.64 -6.00 12.55
N TYR A 14 -14.54 -5.76 11.83
CA TYR A 14 -13.44 -4.90 12.30
C TYR A 14 -13.82 -3.42 12.45
N ALA A 15 -14.96 -2.99 11.91
CA ALA A 15 -15.47 -1.62 12.01
C ALA A 15 -15.53 -1.09 13.46
N LEU A 16 -16.00 -1.94 14.38
CA LEU A 16 -16.14 -1.58 15.79
C LEU A 16 -14.77 -1.38 16.46
N LEU A 17 -13.78 -2.17 16.05
CA LEU A 17 -12.42 -2.05 16.56
C LEU A 17 -11.76 -0.75 16.09
N PHE A 18 -11.86 -0.42 14.80
CA PHE A 18 -11.27 0.79 14.25
C PHE A 18 -11.83 2.06 14.89
N ARG A 19 -13.14 2.10 15.16
CA ARG A 19 -13.78 3.26 15.81
C ARG A 19 -13.34 3.45 17.26
N ARG A 20 -13.00 2.37 17.97
CA ARG A 20 -12.65 2.42 19.39
C ARG A 20 -11.14 2.52 19.65
N TYR A 21 -10.35 1.89 18.80
CA TYR A 21 -8.94 1.62 19.06
C TYR A 21 -8.02 1.90 17.85
N GLY A 22 -8.59 2.27 16.70
CA GLY A 22 -7.83 2.42 15.46
C GLY A 22 -7.20 1.10 15.00
N TYR A 23 -6.01 1.20 14.37
CA TYR A 23 -5.25 0.05 13.87
C TYR A 23 -4.32 -0.58 14.92
N GLY A 24 -4.23 0.01 16.12
CA GLY A 24 -3.29 -0.40 17.15
C GLY A 24 -3.78 -1.61 17.96
N VAL A 25 -3.02 -2.71 17.92
CA VAL A 25 -3.14 -3.80 18.89
C VAL A 25 -1.80 -3.92 19.59
N PRO A 26 -1.72 -3.62 20.90
CA PRO A 26 -0.51 -3.87 21.68
C PRO A 26 -0.21 -5.37 21.66
N ASP A 27 1.00 -5.73 21.23
CA ASP A 27 1.47 -7.11 21.20
C ASP A 27 2.82 -7.18 21.92
N LEU A 28 2.81 -7.81 23.10
CA LEU A 28 3.99 -7.92 23.94
C LEU A 28 5.06 -8.82 23.32
N GLN A 29 4.66 -9.91 22.64
CA GLN A 29 5.62 -10.79 21.99
C GLN A 29 6.31 -10.05 20.85
N ARG A 30 5.53 -9.33 20.05
CA ARG A 30 6.06 -8.47 18.99
C ARG A 30 6.95 -7.36 19.54
N ALA A 31 6.57 -6.71 20.64
CA ALA A 31 7.38 -5.67 21.28
C ALA A 31 8.71 -6.19 21.86
N ARG A 32 8.76 -7.47 22.24
CA ARG A 32 9.96 -8.13 22.77
C ARG A 32 10.85 -8.78 21.69
N ARG A 33 10.37 -8.89 20.44
CA ARG A 33 11.16 -9.45 19.34
C ARG A 33 12.21 -8.45 18.87
N SER A 34 13.44 -8.94 18.69
CA SER A 34 14.57 -8.19 18.14
C SER A 34 14.43 -7.98 16.62
N ALA A 35 15.13 -6.96 16.09
CA ALA A 35 15.14 -6.59 14.67
C ALA A 35 15.61 -7.69 13.68
N SER A 36 16.13 -8.82 14.17
CA SER A 36 16.66 -9.90 13.31
C SER A 36 15.57 -10.67 12.55
N ASN A 37 14.40 -10.85 13.17
CA ASN A 37 13.32 -11.71 12.65
C ASN A 37 12.17 -10.90 12.03
N ALA A 38 12.25 -9.57 12.10
CA ALA A 38 11.27 -8.66 11.54
C ALA A 38 11.98 -7.70 10.57
N LEU A 39 11.64 -7.80 9.29
CA LEU A 39 12.09 -6.82 8.31
C LEU A 39 11.13 -5.62 8.35
N THR A 40 11.65 -4.41 8.44
CA THR A 40 10.89 -3.18 8.23
C THR A 40 11.57 -2.34 7.14
N LEU A 41 10.88 -2.13 6.03
CA LEU A 41 11.28 -1.20 4.97
C LEU A 41 10.52 0.11 5.14
N ILE A 42 11.24 1.22 5.07
CA ILE A 42 10.67 2.57 5.10
C ILE A 42 11.09 3.27 3.83
N VAL A 43 10.11 3.75 3.07
CA VAL A 43 10.31 4.53 1.86
C VAL A 43 9.60 5.86 2.02
N GLN A 44 10.30 6.95 1.69
CA GLN A 44 9.74 8.28 1.57
C GLN A 44 9.95 8.74 0.14
N ASP A 45 8.89 9.20 -0.51
CA ASP A 45 8.93 9.62 -1.91
C ASP A 45 7.83 10.65 -2.20
N GLU A 46 7.91 11.26 -3.37
CA GLU A 46 6.98 12.25 -3.89
C GLU A 46 6.31 11.74 -5.17
N ILE A 47 5.08 12.14 -5.44
CA ILE A 47 4.35 11.77 -6.66
C ILE A 47 3.51 12.94 -7.17
N THR A 48 3.45 13.09 -8.49
CA THR A 48 2.53 14.00 -9.19
C THR A 48 1.32 13.20 -9.71
N PRO A 49 0.21 13.12 -8.95
CA PRO A 49 -0.85 12.14 -9.20
C PRO A 49 -1.63 12.38 -10.50
N TYR A 50 -1.85 13.65 -10.89
CA TYR A 50 -2.68 14.00 -12.03
C TYR A 50 -1.97 15.00 -12.95
N GLY A 51 -2.45 15.06 -14.19
CA GLY A 51 -1.96 15.98 -15.21
C GLY A 51 -2.99 16.20 -16.29
N LEU A 52 -2.61 16.96 -17.32
CA LEU A 52 -3.43 17.16 -18.50
C LEU A 52 -2.92 16.27 -19.63
N SER A 53 -3.84 15.62 -20.33
CA SER A 53 -3.54 14.87 -21.54
C SER A 53 -3.08 15.83 -22.63
N GLU A 54 -1.89 15.60 -23.19
CA GLU A 54 -1.39 16.37 -24.33
C GLU A 54 -2.28 16.21 -25.58
N LYS A 55 -3.02 15.10 -25.68
CA LYS A 55 -3.87 14.79 -26.84
C LYS A 55 -5.27 15.38 -26.74
N THR A 56 -5.86 15.36 -25.55
CA THR A 56 -7.28 15.71 -25.35
C THR A 56 -7.48 16.96 -24.49
N GLY A 57 -6.45 17.45 -23.81
CA GLY A 57 -6.54 18.53 -22.84
C GLY A 57 -7.43 18.21 -21.63
N GLY A 58 -7.82 16.95 -21.45
CA GLY A 58 -8.59 16.44 -20.32
C GLY A 58 -7.69 16.04 -19.16
N ASP A 59 -8.27 15.91 -17.97
CA ASP A 59 -7.57 15.46 -16.77
C ASP A 59 -7.29 13.95 -16.78
N VAL A 60 -6.04 13.58 -16.49
CA VAL A 60 -5.57 12.19 -16.51
C VAL A 60 -4.80 11.85 -15.24
N HIS A 61 -4.71 10.55 -14.92
CA HIS A 61 -3.72 10.06 -13.97
C HIS A 61 -2.34 10.17 -14.63
N LYS A 62 -1.40 10.80 -13.94
CA LYS A 62 -0.08 11.12 -14.52
C LYS A 62 0.97 10.11 -14.07
N GLU A 63 1.19 10.00 -12.76
CA GLU A 63 2.24 9.14 -12.21
C GLU A 63 1.65 8.02 -11.35
N LEU A 64 2.37 6.91 -11.32
CA LEU A 64 2.27 5.84 -10.33
C LEU A 64 3.70 5.50 -9.88
N ARG A 65 3.89 5.19 -8.60
CA ARG A 65 5.18 4.77 -8.06
C ARG A 65 5.19 3.26 -7.93
N LEU A 66 6.07 2.58 -8.67
CA LEU A 66 6.27 1.14 -8.58
C LEU A 66 7.55 0.85 -7.81
N PHE A 67 7.43 0.04 -6.77
CA PHE A 67 8.52 -0.39 -5.92
C PHE A 67 8.75 -1.89 -6.13
N GLU A 68 9.97 -2.24 -6.49
CA GLU A 68 10.45 -3.62 -6.40
C GLU A 68 11.07 -3.83 -5.03
N LEU A 69 10.43 -4.68 -4.24
CA LEU A 69 10.76 -4.94 -2.86
C LEU A 69 11.92 -5.93 -2.82
N PRO A 70 13.04 -5.61 -2.13
CA PRO A 70 14.22 -6.47 -2.05
C PRO A 70 13.96 -7.62 -1.07
N TRP A 71 13.08 -8.55 -1.45
CA TRP A 71 12.76 -9.71 -0.65
C TRP A 71 13.95 -10.66 -0.55
N PRO A 72 14.19 -11.26 0.63
CA PRO A 72 15.18 -12.32 0.78
C PRO A 72 14.56 -13.62 0.23
N VAL A 73 14.57 -13.72 -1.10
CA VAL A 73 13.82 -14.75 -1.84
C VAL A 73 14.27 -16.16 -1.44
N GLU A 74 15.58 -16.37 -1.23
CA GLU A 74 16.12 -17.67 -0.84
C GLU A 74 15.66 -18.08 0.57
N GLU A 75 15.63 -17.14 1.52
CA GLU A 75 15.16 -17.36 2.89
C GLU A 75 13.67 -17.66 2.89
N LEU A 76 12.87 -16.86 2.18
CA LEU A 76 11.43 -17.08 2.05
C LEU A 76 11.14 -18.43 1.36
N ARG A 77 11.97 -18.87 0.42
CA ARG A 77 11.87 -20.20 -0.21
C ARG A 77 12.20 -21.32 0.77
N LYS A 78 13.23 -21.18 1.61
CA LYS A 78 13.58 -22.15 2.68
C LYS A 78 12.43 -22.37 3.66
N LEU A 79 11.64 -21.32 3.92
CA LEU A 79 10.45 -21.40 4.78
C LEU A 79 9.27 -22.15 4.14
N GLY A 80 9.31 -22.39 2.82
CA GLY A 80 8.35 -23.21 2.11
C GLY A 80 6.90 -22.76 2.30
N SER A 81 6.08 -23.62 2.90
CA SER A 81 4.66 -23.40 3.15
C SER A 81 4.35 -22.69 4.48
N ALA A 82 5.37 -22.31 5.25
CA ALA A 82 5.17 -21.57 6.49
C ALA A 82 4.40 -20.26 6.22
N LEU A 83 3.50 -19.93 7.15
CA LEU A 83 2.72 -18.72 7.05
C LEU A 83 3.53 -17.53 7.56
N VAL A 84 3.58 -16.50 6.73
CA VAL A 84 4.22 -15.21 7.03
C VAL A 84 3.19 -14.11 6.87
N THR A 85 3.34 -13.05 7.65
CA THR A 85 2.45 -11.89 7.61
C THR A 85 3.20 -10.68 7.07
N LEU A 86 2.69 -10.12 5.97
CA LEU A 86 3.12 -8.84 5.42
C LEU A 86 2.19 -7.74 5.93
N ARG A 87 2.73 -6.69 6.53
CA ARG A 87 1.99 -5.48 6.90
C ARG A 87 2.45 -4.32 6.04
N VAL A 88 1.50 -3.61 5.44
CA VAL A 88 1.79 -2.43 4.62
C VAL A 88 1.04 -1.24 5.20
N THR A 89 1.77 -0.13 5.36
CA THR A 89 1.25 1.15 5.80
C THR A 89 1.61 2.21 4.78
N LEU A 90 0.61 2.88 4.21
CA LEU A 90 0.78 4.07 3.40
C LEU A 90 0.27 5.27 4.20
N SER A 91 1.11 6.28 4.36
CA SER A 91 0.77 7.54 5.01
C SER A 91 0.97 8.70 4.05
N SER A 92 -0.05 9.54 3.91
CA SER A 92 0.00 10.75 3.08
C SER A 92 -0.87 11.86 3.69
N PHE A 93 -0.49 13.12 3.48
CA PHE A 93 -1.28 14.24 3.99
C PHE A 93 -2.37 14.64 3.00
N VAL A 94 -3.64 14.45 3.40
CA VAL A 94 -4.79 14.86 2.59
C VAL A 94 -4.94 16.37 2.65
N ALA A 95 -4.95 17.02 1.48
CA ALA A 95 -5.19 18.45 1.39
C ALA A 95 -6.69 18.76 1.51
N PRO A 96 -7.08 19.72 2.37
CA PRO A 96 -8.48 20.12 2.50
C PRO A 96 -8.98 20.69 1.18
N ASN A 97 -10.20 20.32 0.79
CA ASN A 97 -10.83 20.89 -0.39
C ASN A 97 -11.37 22.29 -0.03
N PRO A 98 -10.86 23.38 -0.65
CA PRO A 98 -11.28 24.75 -0.34
C PRO A 98 -12.66 25.11 -0.92
N SER A 99 -13.24 24.27 -1.77
CA SER A 99 -14.51 24.56 -2.46
C SER A 99 -15.72 23.93 -1.74
N GLU A 100 -16.67 24.77 -1.33
CA GLU A 100 -17.87 24.38 -0.57
C GLU A 100 -18.81 23.43 -1.34
N ALA A 101 -18.83 23.53 -2.69
CA ALA A 101 -19.68 22.74 -3.59
C ALA A 101 -19.44 21.22 -3.58
N SER A 102 -18.49 20.75 -2.76
CA SER A 102 -18.16 19.33 -2.58
C SER A 102 -18.99 18.66 -1.48
N ARG A 103 -19.83 19.42 -0.75
CA ARG A 103 -20.82 18.92 0.23
C ARG A 103 -21.92 18.12 -0.48
N GLY A 104 -21.63 16.90 -0.90
CA GLY A 104 -22.63 16.02 -1.51
C GLY A 104 -22.10 14.75 -2.16
N SER A 105 -20.81 14.69 -2.51
CA SER A 105 -20.19 13.47 -3.03
C SER A 105 -19.00 13.07 -2.18
N ARG A 106 -19.15 11.95 -1.46
CA ARG A 106 -18.11 11.32 -0.64
C ARG A 106 -16.80 11.06 -1.41
N TYR A 107 -16.90 10.93 -2.74
CA TYR A 107 -15.77 10.63 -3.63
C TYR A 107 -14.98 11.87 -4.05
N ARG A 108 -15.47 13.09 -3.77
CA ARG A 108 -14.84 14.35 -4.20
C ARG A 108 -14.11 15.10 -3.08
N TYR A 109 -14.03 14.53 -1.87
CA TYR A 109 -13.33 15.20 -0.77
C TYR A 109 -11.83 14.88 -0.70
N ALA A 110 -11.42 13.65 -1.00
CA ALA A 110 -10.01 13.27 -0.95
C ALA A 110 -9.21 14.01 -2.05
N SER A 111 -8.05 14.59 -1.69
CA SER A 111 -7.16 15.33 -2.59
C SER A 111 -6.63 14.48 -3.74
N HIS A 112 -5.66 13.63 -3.44
CA HIS A 112 -4.96 12.73 -4.37
C HIS A 112 -5.38 11.27 -4.21
N ASN A 113 -6.06 10.94 -3.10
CA ASN A 113 -6.63 9.62 -2.83
C ASN A 113 -5.66 8.46 -3.17
N LEU A 114 -4.42 8.56 -2.67
CA LEU A 114 -3.37 7.58 -2.94
C LEU A 114 -3.76 6.24 -2.33
N ARG A 115 -3.54 5.16 -3.05
CA ARG A 115 -3.75 3.78 -2.58
C ARG A 115 -2.52 2.95 -2.89
N PHE A 116 -2.37 1.85 -2.16
CA PHE A 116 -1.35 0.86 -2.48
C PHE A 116 -1.97 -0.43 -3.00
N LYS A 117 -1.22 -1.12 -3.88
CA LYS A 117 -1.51 -2.47 -4.34
C LYS A 117 -0.23 -3.29 -4.31
N LEU A 118 -0.37 -4.56 -3.96
CA LEU A 118 0.68 -5.57 -4.07
C LEU A 118 0.35 -6.47 -5.26
N ASN A 119 1.36 -6.94 -5.99
CA ASN A 119 1.13 -7.95 -7.02
C ASN A 119 0.66 -9.28 -6.41
N ARG A 120 0.01 -10.08 -7.23
CA ARG A 120 -0.32 -11.47 -6.89
C ARG A 120 0.88 -12.37 -7.21
N ALA A 121 1.01 -13.50 -6.52
CA ALA A 121 2.16 -14.39 -6.66
C ALA A 121 2.37 -14.97 -8.08
N GLY A 122 1.32 -15.00 -8.91
CA GLY A 122 1.37 -15.44 -10.32
C GLY A 122 1.24 -14.30 -11.33
N GLU A 123 1.28 -13.05 -10.89
CA GLU A 123 1.06 -11.87 -11.74
C GLU A 123 2.40 -11.28 -12.18
N ASN A 124 2.60 -11.10 -13.48
CA ASN A 124 3.77 -10.41 -14.02
C ASN A 124 3.61 -8.87 -13.94
N VAL A 125 4.69 -8.14 -14.19
CA VAL A 125 4.71 -6.66 -14.11
C VAL A 125 3.63 -6.02 -14.99
N GLN A 126 3.46 -6.51 -16.23
CA GLN A 126 2.50 -5.95 -17.20
C GLN A 126 1.05 -6.18 -16.76
N GLN A 127 0.74 -7.39 -16.28
CA GLN A 127 -0.57 -7.72 -15.73
C GLN A 127 -0.88 -6.88 -14.49
N PHE A 128 0.11 -6.70 -13.62
CA PHE A 128 0.00 -5.88 -12.42
C PHE A 128 -0.31 -4.42 -12.75
N LEU A 129 0.45 -3.82 -13.65
CA LEU A 129 0.22 -2.45 -14.10
C LEU A 129 -1.16 -2.30 -14.78
N ALA A 130 -1.54 -3.24 -15.65
CA ALA A 130 -2.84 -3.22 -16.30
C ALA A 130 -4.00 -3.29 -15.30
N ARG A 131 -3.85 -4.09 -14.22
CA ARG A 131 -4.83 -4.16 -13.13
C ARG A 131 -4.93 -2.84 -12.38
N ILE A 132 -3.80 -2.20 -12.05
CA ILE A 132 -3.78 -0.89 -11.36
C ILE A 132 -4.45 0.19 -12.21
N THR A 133 -4.10 0.27 -13.50
CA THR A 133 -4.68 1.26 -14.40
C THR A 133 -6.19 1.14 -14.48
N ARG A 134 -6.72 -0.10 -14.55
CA ARG A 134 -8.17 -0.36 -14.52
C ARG A 134 -8.83 0.11 -13.22
N LEU A 135 -8.13 -0.01 -12.09
CA LEU A 135 -8.63 0.40 -10.77
C LEU A 135 -8.56 1.91 -10.52
N ALA A 136 -7.75 2.64 -11.29
CA ALA A 136 -7.63 4.09 -11.18
C ALA A 136 -8.84 4.82 -11.78
N GLU A 137 -9.53 4.20 -12.74
CA GLU A 137 -10.73 4.76 -13.34
C GLU A 137 -11.94 4.69 -12.40
N PRO A 138 -12.76 5.76 -12.32
CA PRO A 138 -13.98 5.75 -11.53
C PRO A 138 -14.98 4.78 -12.18
N VAL A 139 -15.20 3.63 -11.55
CA VAL A 139 -16.32 2.76 -11.88
C VAL A 139 -17.52 3.22 -11.05
N ASP A 140 -18.58 3.69 -11.71
CA ASP A 140 -19.90 3.81 -11.10
C ASP A 140 -20.44 2.40 -10.83
N GLY A 141 -20.10 1.85 -9.66
CA GLY A 141 -20.46 0.49 -9.28
C GLY A 141 -20.08 0.18 -7.84
N PRO A 142 -20.59 -0.93 -7.28
CA PRO A 142 -20.15 -1.40 -5.97
C PRO A 142 -18.63 -1.66 -6.02
N PRO A 143 -17.89 -1.32 -4.95
CA PRO A 143 -16.46 -1.58 -4.89
C PRO A 143 -16.21 -3.06 -5.16
N ASN A 144 -15.35 -3.36 -6.14
CA ASN A 144 -14.87 -4.72 -6.34
C ASN A 144 -14.24 -5.19 -5.04
N GLU A 145 -14.84 -6.19 -4.40
CA GLU A 145 -14.18 -6.89 -3.30
C GLU A 145 -12.98 -7.63 -3.89
N GLU A 146 -11.80 -7.05 -3.69
CA GLU A 146 -10.56 -7.73 -4.00
C GLU A 146 -10.42 -8.91 -3.03
N ASP A 147 -10.57 -10.12 -3.57
CA ASP A 147 -10.15 -11.36 -2.90
C ASP A 147 -8.64 -11.52 -2.97
N ASP A 148 -7.92 -10.52 -2.46
CA ASP A 148 -6.46 -10.48 -2.38
C ASP A 148 -5.98 -10.93 -0.99
N SER A 149 -6.84 -11.62 -0.21
CA SER A 149 -6.58 -12.17 1.13
C SER A 149 -6.11 -11.14 2.19
N TRP A 150 -6.29 -9.84 1.93
CA TRP A 150 -6.09 -8.78 2.91
C TRP A 150 -7.07 -8.91 4.08
N THR A 151 -6.58 -8.67 5.30
CA THR A 151 -7.38 -8.80 6.53
C THR A 151 -8.50 -7.77 6.59
N PHE A 152 -8.23 -6.52 6.23
CA PHE A 152 -9.21 -5.44 6.31
C PHE A 152 -9.87 -5.15 4.96
N GLY A 153 -9.09 -5.19 3.89
CA GLY A 153 -9.55 -4.94 2.52
C GLY A 153 -9.77 -3.45 2.21
N SER A 154 -9.97 -3.15 0.93
CA SER A 154 -10.06 -1.78 0.38
C SER A 154 -11.08 -0.88 1.10
N THR A 155 -12.27 -1.41 1.43
CA THR A 155 -13.35 -0.67 2.11
C THR A 155 -12.91 -0.06 3.45
N ARG A 156 -11.95 -0.69 4.14
CA ARG A 156 -11.46 -0.24 5.46
C ARG A 156 -10.03 0.28 5.43
N ARG A 157 -9.20 -0.20 4.51
CA ARG A 157 -7.85 0.27 4.31
C ARG A 157 -7.82 1.67 3.69
N ASP A 158 -8.66 1.91 2.68
CA ASP A 158 -8.56 3.08 1.80
C ASP A 158 -9.35 4.29 2.37
N VAL A 159 -9.21 4.57 3.68
CA VAL A 159 -9.92 5.65 4.38
C VAL A 159 -8.95 6.61 5.08
N GLY A 160 -9.20 7.92 4.96
CA GLY A 160 -8.38 8.94 5.61
C GLY A 160 -6.97 9.06 5.01
N SER A 161 -6.03 9.51 5.83
CA SER A 161 -4.62 9.77 5.48
C SER A 161 -3.68 8.59 5.74
N LEU A 162 -4.13 7.58 6.48
CA LEU A 162 -3.32 6.45 6.93
C LEU A 162 -3.99 5.14 6.53
N HIS A 163 -3.40 4.44 5.58
CA HIS A 163 -3.92 3.18 5.04
C HIS A 163 -3.04 2.04 5.54
N ILE A 164 -3.59 1.19 6.40
CA ILE A 164 -2.88 0.04 6.97
C ILE A 164 -3.66 -1.21 6.64
N ASP A 165 -2.96 -2.24 6.17
CA ASP A 165 -3.53 -3.58 6.02
C ASP A 165 -2.45 -4.64 6.18
N GLN A 166 -2.89 -5.87 6.44
CA GLN A 166 -2.01 -7.02 6.61
C GLN A 166 -2.52 -8.21 5.80
N LEU A 167 -1.57 -8.92 5.20
CA LEU A 167 -1.76 -10.08 4.35
C LEU A 167 -0.99 -11.25 4.98
N THR A 168 -1.67 -12.34 5.31
CA THR A 168 -1.02 -13.59 5.72
C THR A 168 -1.04 -14.54 4.53
N CYS A 169 0.13 -14.99 4.10
CA CYS A 169 0.29 -15.93 2.99
C CYS A 169 1.45 -16.88 3.22
N ARG A 170 1.64 -17.86 2.33
CA ARG A 170 2.80 -18.73 2.38
C ARG A 170 4.07 -17.94 2.06
N ALA A 171 5.19 -18.30 2.69
CA ALA A 171 6.47 -17.66 2.44
C ALA A 171 6.90 -17.76 0.96
N SER A 172 6.65 -18.91 0.33
CA SER A 172 6.89 -19.12 -1.11
C SER A 172 6.07 -18.18 -2.01
N ASP A 173 4.84 -17.84 -1.61
CA ASP A 173 4.00 -16.88 -2.34
C ASP A 173 4.51 -15.45 -2.12
N LEU A 174 4.90 -15.11 -0.88
CA LEU A 174 5.46 -13.79 -0.56
C LEU A 174 6.74 -13.51 -1.36
N ALA A 175 7.59 -14.53 -1.55
CA ALA A 175 8.80 -14.44 -2.35
C ALA A 175 8.56 -14.01 -3.82
N ARG A 176 7.34 -14.24 -4.34
CA ARG A 176 6.91 -13.82 -5.69
C ARG A 176 6.10 -12.52 -5.70
N ARG A 177 5.71 -12.03 -4.52
CA ARG A 177 4.95 -10.80 -4.33
C ARG A 177 5.87 -9.62 -4.01
N ASN A 178 6.76 -9.30 -4.93
CA ASN A 178 7.80 -8.28 -4.75
C ASN A 178 7.46 -6.92 -5.38
N LEU A 179 6.29 -6.74 -6.00
CA LEU A 179 5.93 -5.48 -6.64
C LEU A 179 4.83 -4.78 -5.84
N LEU A 180 5.12 -3.56 -5.39
CA LEU A 180 4.15 -2.71 -4.71
C LEU A 180 4.00 -1.40 -5.46
N ALA A 181 2.78 -1.04 -5.80
CA ALA A 181 2.47 0.21 -6.46
C ALA A 181 1.73 1.17 -5.52
N VAL A 182 2.14 2.42 -5.50
CA VAL A 182 1.39 3.54 -4.95
C VAL A 182 0.81 4.34 -6.11
N HIS A 183 -0.53 4.44 -6.16
CA HIS A 183 -1.22 5.06 -7.29
C HIS A 183 -2.37 5.96 -6.80
N PRO A 184 -2.67 7.06 -7.53
CA PRO A 184 -3.83 7.87 -7.24
C PRO A 184 -5.12 7.24 -7.78
N VAL A 185 -6.23 7.47 -7.08
CA VAL A 185 -7.59 7.26 -7.59
C VAL A 185 -8.28 8.62 -7.72
N ALA A 186 -9.46 8.72 -8.32
CA ALA A 186 -10.18 9.98 -8.44
C ALA A 186 -10.25 10.78 -7.11
N GLY A 187 -9.91 12.07 -7.21
CA GLY A 187 -9.84 13.04 -6.11
C GLY A 187 -9.95 14.47 -6.65
N TRP A 188 -10.14 15.47 -5.78
CA TRP A 188 -10.43 16.84 -6.22
C TRP A 188 -9.24 17.55 -6.89
N TRP A 189 -8.02 17.09 -6.68
CA TRP A 189 -6.84 17.60 -7.39
C TRP A 189 -6.86 17.26 -8.89
N LYS A 190 -7.72 16.34 -9.33
CA LYS A 190 -7.94 16.03 -10.74
C LYS A 190 -8.66 17.17 -11.49
N ASN A 191 -9.04 18.25 -10.81
CA ASN A 191 -9.69 19.41 -11.41
C ASN A 191 -8.78 20.11 -12.45
N LYS A 192 -9.27 20.23 -13.69
CA LYS A 192 -8.57 20.89 -14.80
C LYS A 192 -8.05 22.29 -14.48
N LYS A 193 -8.84 23.15 -13.82
CA LYS A 193 -8.41 24.53 -13.47
C LYS A 193 -7.22 24.56 -12.53
N LEU A 194 -7.08 23.55 -11.67
CA LEU A 194 -5.90 23.41 -10.81
C LEU A 194 -4.69 22.99 -11.64
N LEU A 195 -4.85 21.96 -12.47
CA LEU A 195 -3.78 21.37 -13.27
C LEU A 195 -3.22 22.31 -14.34
N GLU A 196 -4.03 23.22 -14.89
CA GLU A 196 -3.59 24.28 -15.80
C GLU A 196 -2.67 25.31 -15.11
N LYS A 197 -2.84 25.53 -13.80
CA LYS A 197 -2.00 26.45 -13.03
C LYS A 197 -0.73 25.79 -12.53
N THR A 198 -0.86 24.61 -11.94
CA THR A 198 0.25 23.88 -11.32
C THR A 198 -0.10 22.42 -11.19
N LEU A 199 0.87 21.54 -11.43
CA LEU A 199 0.74 20.11 -11.14
C LEU A 199 1.09 19.89 -9.66
N PRO A 200 0.11 19.56 -8.80
CA PRO A 200 0.37 19.42 -7.38
C PRO A 200 1.18 18.14 -7.12
N MET A 201 2.15 18.24 -6.22
CA MET A 201 2.99 17.13 -5.78
C MET A 201 2.62 16.74 -4.35
N VAL A 202 2.64 15.44 -4.04
CA VAL A 202 2.38 14.93 -2.70
C VAL A 202 3.50 14.03 -2.21
N ARG A 203 3.93 14.29 -0.98
CA ARG A 203 4.83 13.42 -0.21
C ARG A 203 4.05 12.29 0.43
N PHE A 204 4.59 11.08 0.36
CA PHE A 204 4.07 9.93 1.09
C PHE A 204 5.19 9.15 1.78
N ALA A 205 4.80 8.40 2.80
CA ALA A 205 5.65 7.42 3.44
C ALA A 205 5.01 6.04 3.30
N LEU A 206 5.80 5.05 2.92
CA LEU A 206 5.42 3.66 2.81
C LEU A 206 6.25 2.85 3.79
N ILE A 207 5.59 2.16 4.71
CA ILE A 207 6.22 1.25 5.68
C ILE A 207 5.75 -0.16 5.35
N ILE A 208 6.69 -1.07 5.16
CA ILE A 208 6.40 -2.46 4.83
C ILE A 208 7.12 -3.34 5.82
N GLU A 209 6.39 -4.28 6.42
CA GLU A 209 6.93 -5.15 7.44
C GLU A 209 6.63 -6.60 7.12
N ILE A 210 7.61 -7.47 7.34
CA ILE A 210 7.43 -8.92 7.27
C ILE A 210 7.60 -9.48 8.69
N ASP A 211 6.60 -10.20 9.15
CA ASP A 211 6.62 -10.98 10.39
C ASP A 211 6.54 -12.48 10.05
N ALA A 212 7.61 -13.21 10.37
CA ALA A 212 7.72 -14.65 10.21
C ALA A 212 7.70 -15.34 11.59
N SER A 213 6.69 -14.98 12.40
CA SER A 213 6.43 -15.20 13.84
C SER A 213 6.95 -16.47 14.55
N GLU A 214 7.41 -17.49 13.85
CA GLU A 214 7.81 -18.80 14.38
C GLU A 214 9.19 -19.28 13.89
N LEU A 215 9.90 -18.48 13.06
CA LEU A 215 11.12 -18.93 12.40
C LEU A 215 12.29 -18.01 12.76
N GLU A 216 13.35 -18.60 13.32
CA GLU A 216 14.65 -17.94 13.54
C GLU A 216 15.39 -17.74 12.20
N THR A 217 14.82 -16.92 11.34
CA THR A 217 15.36 -16.66 10.00
C THR A 217 16.08 -15.32 9.99
N LYS A 218 17.31 -15.29 9.43
CA LYS A 218 18.11 -14.06 9.23
C LYS A 218 17.57 -13.21 8.08
N LEU A 219 16.28 -12.85 8.10
CA LEU A 219 15.65 -12.05 7.04
C LEU A 219 16.28 -10.66 6.92
N TYR A 220 16.64 -10.06 8.06
CA TYR A 220 17.20 -8.71 8.09
C TYR A 220 18.55 -8.60 7.37
N THR A 221 19.48 -9.53 7.61
CA THR A 221 20.86 -9.46 7.08
C THR A 221 20.89 -9.49 5.56
N GLU A 222 20.08 -10.36 4.95
CA GLU A 222 20.02 -10.49 3.49
C GLU A 222 19.41 -9.25 2.84
N VAL A 223 18.32 -8.74 3.39
CA VAL A 223 17.68 -7.52 2.87
C VAL A 223 18.58 -6.31 3.04
N ALA A 224 19.27 -6.17 4.18
CA ALA A 224 20.24 -5.10 4.39
C ALA A 224 21.37 -5.16 3.35
N THR A 225 21.81 -6.36 2.98
CA THR A 225 22.80 -6.58 1.93
C THR A 225 22.27 -6.19 0.56
N SER A 226 21.04 -6.60 0.21
CA SER A 226 20.38 -6.21 -1.05
C SER A 226 20.14 -4.71 -1.15
N ILE A 227 19.67 -4.06 -0.07
CA ILE A 227 19.50 -2.60 -0.03
C ILE A 227 20.84 -1.90 -0.19
N THR A 228 21.89 -2.37 0.49
CA THR A 228 23.23 -1.79 0.34
C THR A 228 23.75 -1.93 -1.08
N ALA A 229 23.51 -3.07 -1.75
CA ALA A 229 23.86 -3.27 -3.14
C ALA A 229 23.06 -2.33 -4.08
N LEU A 230 21.75 -2.18 -3.86
CA LEU A 230 20.89 -1.28 -4.63
C LEU A 230 21.28 0.19 -4.45
N ALA A 231 21.56 0.61 -3.21
CA ALA A 231 22.02 1.96 -2.90
C ALA A 231 23.39 2.25 -3.56
N LYS A 232 24.32 1.29 -3.53
CA LYS A 232 25.61 1.41 -4.24
C LYS A 232 25.46 1.47 -5.75
N ALA A 233 24.52 0.72 -6.33
CA ALA A 233 24.24 0.76 -7.77
C ALA A 233 23.66 2.12 -8.21
N GLN A 234 22.90 2.80 -7.36
CA GLN A 234 22.38 4.15 -7.62
C GLN A 234 23.45 5.27 -7.53
N ILE A 235 24.55 5.04 -6.82
CA ILE A 235 25.63 6.03 -6.63
C ILE A 235 26.62 6.07 -7.83
N ILE A 236 26.56 5.13 -8.77
CA ILE A 236 27.51 5.04 -9.89
C ILE A 236 27.15 5.97 -11.09
N VAL A 237 26.03 6.70 -11.03
CA VAL A 237 25.74 7.75 -12.03
C VAL A 237 26.36 9.07 -11.58
N GLY A 238 27.65 9.22 -11.85
CA GLY A 238 28.39 10.49 -11.85
C GLY A 238 28.84 10.84 -13.26
#